data_AF-A0A535RWK4-F1
#
_entry.id   AF-A0A535RWK4-F1
#
_cell.length_a   1.000
_cell.length_b   1.000
_cell.length_c   1.000
_cell.angle_alpha   90.00
_cell.angle_beta   90.00
_cell.angle_gamma   90.00
#
_symmetry.space_group_name_H-M   'P 1'
#
loop_
_entity.id
_entity.type
_entity.pdbx_description
1 polymer ?
#
loop_
_entity_poly.entity_id
_entity_poly.type
_entity_poly.pdbx_seq_one_letter_code
_entity_poly.pdbx_strand_id
1 'polypeptide(L)'
;MSASKTMVQAETPERMATQPRKRPPRPQLSKRLAPYVFIAPAVIFEFIIHILPMLVGIAISLIGLTLFYIHYWTQAPFIGLQNYKVALNLSGAAGSALLHSFLITVAYTVLVVCGAWVLGMAAALLLNGNFRGRNWFRTLFLIPFAMPAYI
;
A
#
# COMPACT_ATOMS: atom_id res chain seq x y z
N MET A 1 48.74 69.26 -7.88
CA MET A 1 47.54 69.96 -7.40
C MET A 1 46.67 70.24 -8.63
N SER A 2 45.42 69.74 -8.65
CA SER A 2 44.34 69.96 -9.62
C SER A 2 44.61 69.60 -11.11
N ALA A 3 44.04 68.55 -11.70
CA ALA A 3 42.61 68.25 -11.94
C ALA A 3 41.86 69.32 -12.75
N SER A 4 41.58 69.01 -14.03
CA SER A 4 40.34 69.33 -14.79
C SER A 4 40.50 68.78 -16.22
N LYS A 5 40.02 67.58 -16.59
CA LYS A 5 38.63 67.18 -16.87
C LYS A 5 38.03 67.91 -18.09
N THR A 6 38.22 67.33 -19.28
CA THR A 6 37.28 67.49 -20.41
C THR A 6 36.86 66.11 -20.87
N MET A 7 35.56 65.86 -20.71
CA MET A 7 34.84 64.66 -21.10
C MET A 7 34.71 64.60 -22.62
N VAL A 8 34.92 63.42 -23.21
CA VAL A 8 34.28 63.04 -24.46
C VAL A 8 33.67 61.66 -24.26
N GLN A 9 32.35 61.70 -24.03
CA GLN A 9 31.33 60.77 -24.51
C GLN A 9 31.77 59.31 -24.78
N ALA A 10 31.61 58.44 -23.79
CA ALA A 10 31.40 57.02 -24.08
C ALA A 10 29.92 56.88 -24.50
N GLU A 11 29.67 56.64 -25.78
CA GLU A 11 28.36 56.19 -26.26
C GLU A 11 27.96 54.96 -25.44
N THR A 12 26.87 55.10 -24.68
CA THR A 12 26.28 53.99 -23.96
C THR A 12 25.64 53.11 -25.02
N PRO A 13 26.08 51.84 -25.23
CA PRO A 13 25.37 50.97 -26.14
C PRO A 13 23.97 50.81 -25.58
N GLU A 14 23.01 51.30 -26.37
CA GLU A 14 21.58 51.14 -26.18
C GLU A 14 21.33 49.66 -25.90
N ARG A 15 21.15 49.31 -24.61
CA ARG A 15 20.81 47.96 -24.20
C ARG A 15 19.48 47.68 -24.86
N MET A 16 19.50 46.96 -25.99
CA MET A 16 18.35 46.33 -26.58
C MET A 16 17.56 45.68 -25.46
N ALA A 17 16.44 46.32 -25.09
CA ALA A 17 15.50 45.78 -24.14
C ALA A 17 15.01 44.46 -24.75
N THR A 18 15.55 43.35 -24.24
CA THR A 18 15.16 42.01 -24.61
C THR A 18 13.70 41.87 -24.18
N GLN A 19 12.78 41.99 -25.13
CA GLN A 19 11.37 41.84 -24.86
C GLN A 19 11.14 40.50 -24.15
N PRO A 20 10.34 40.46 -23.07
CA PRO A 20 10.07 39.22 -22.36
C PRO A 20 9.35 38.27 -23.32
N ARG A 21 10.06 37.24 -23.79
CA ARG A 21 9.51 36.16 -24.62
C ARG A 21 8.31 35.56 -23.86
N LYS A 22 7.08 35.81 -24.36
CA LYS A 22 5.86 35.19 -23.81
C LYS A 22 6.02 33.67 -23.89
N ARG A 23 6.14 33.02 -22.74
CA ARG A 23 6.24 31.55 -22.65
C ARG A 23 4.93 30.95 -23.18
N PRO A 24 4.97 29.94 -24.08
CA PRO A 24 3.76 29.34 -24.58
C PRO A 24 2.94 28.75 -23.42
N PRO A 25 1.61 28.88 -23.43
CA PRO A 25 0.76 28.30 -22.40
C PRO A 25 0.95 26.77 -22.43
N ARG A 26 1.52 26.23 -21.35
CA ARG A 26 1.66 24.77 -21.20
C ARG A 26 0.24 24.16 -21.19
N PRO A 27 -0.04 23.12 -21.97
CA PRO A 27 -1.38 22.53 -22.04
C PRO A 27 -1.80 22.05 -20.64
N GLN A 28 -2.78 22.72 -20.04
CA GLN A 28 -3.24 22.44 -18.68
C GLN A 28 -3.96 21.09 -18.56
N LEU A 29 -4.34 20.49 -19.70
CA LEU A 29 -5.00 19.18 -19.77
C LEU A 29 -4.10 18.06 -19.21
N SER A 30 -2.77 18.16 -19.40
CA SER A 30 -1.82 17.17 -18.88
C SER A 30 -1.69 17.22 -17.36
N LYS A 31 -1.97 18.36 -16.70
CA LYS A 31 -1.91 18.44 -15.23
C LYS A 31 -3.04 17.69 -14.55
N ARG A 32 -4.21 17.56 -15.19
CA ARG A 32 -5.35 16.81 -14.65
C ARG A 32 -5.22 15.31 -14.87
N LEU A 33 -4.68 14.88 -16.01
CA LEU A 33 -4.56 13.46 -16.38
C LEU A 33 -3.23 12.82 -15.96
N ALA A 34 -2.14 13.59 -15.81
CA ALA A 34 -0.84 13.05 -15.41
C ALA A 34 -0.87 12.25 -14.09
N PRO A 35 -1.55 12.70 -13.02
CA PRO A 35 -1.64 11.91 -11.78
C PRO A 35 -2.28 10.53 -12.00
N TYR A 36 -3.33 10.46 -12.83
CA TYR A 36 -4.01 9.20 -13.15
C TYR A 36 -3.16 8.28 -14.01
N VAL A 37 -2.39 8.82 -14.96
CA VAL A 37 -1.49 8.01 -15.79
C VAL A 37 -0.36 7.39 -14.96
N PHE A 38 0.12 8.08 -13.92
CA PHE A 38 1.12 7.52 -13.00
C PHE A 38 0.56 6.44 -12.08
N ILE A 39 -0.72 6.54 -11.67
CA ILE A 39 -1.38 5.55 -10.82
C ILE A 39 -1.92 4.37 -11.64
N ALA A 40 -2.27 4.60 -12.90
CA ALA A 40 -2.87 3.60 -13.80
C ALA A 40 -2.11 2.26 -13.85
N PRO A 41 -0.77 2.19 -14.04
CA PRO A 41 -0.08 0.90 -14.08
C PRO A 41 -0.21 0.15 -12.75
N ALA A 42 -0.07 0.83 -11.61
CA ALA A 42 -0.23 0.21 -10.30
C ALA A 42 -1.64 -0.37 -10.11
N VAL A 43 -2.67 0.38 -10.50
CA VAL A 43 -4.07 -0.08 -10.41
C VAL A 43 -4.34 -1.24 -11.37
N ILE A 44 -3.82 -1.19 -12.59
CA ILE A 44 -4.01 -2.28 -13.56
C ILE A 44 -3.38 -3.58 -13.02
N PHE A 45 -2.15 -3.52 -12.51
CA PHE A 45 -1.51 -4.69 -11.90
C PHE A 45 -2.27 -5.18 -10.66
N GLU A 46 -2.75 -4.27 -9.81
CA GLU A 46 -3.58 -4.62 -8.64
C GLU A 46 -4.84 -5.38 -9.05
N PHE A 47 -5.55 -4.91 -10.09
CA PHE A 47 -6.74 -5.58 -10.60
C PHE A 47 -6.44 -6.98 -11.15
N ILE A 48 -5.38 -7.12 -11.94
CA ILE A 48 -5.04 -8.40 -12.58
C ILE A 48 -4.56 -9.42 -11.55
N ILE A 49 -3.75 -9.00 -10.58
CA ILE A 49 -3.08 -9.91 -9.65
C ILE A 49 -3.92 -10.18 -8.40
N HIS A 50 -4.73 -9.23 -7.92
CA HIS A 50 -5.55 -9.43 -6.72
C HIS A 50 -7.03 -9.62 -7.04
N ILE A 51 -7.64 -8.70 -7.79
CA ILE A 51 -9.09 -8.72 -8.00
C ILE A 51 -9.51 -9.90 -8.88
N LEU A 52 -8.79 -10.17 -9.96
CA LEU A 52 -9.10 -11.27 -10.86
C LEU A 52 -9.12 -12.65 -10.15
N PRO A 53 -8.08 -13.07 -9.40
CA PRO A 53 -8.14 -14.34 -8.67
C PRO A 53 -9.18 -14.33 -7.55
N MET A 54 -9.48 -13.18 -6.95
CA MET A 54 -10.55 -13.09 -5.95
C MET A 54 -11.92 -13.37 -6.58
N LEU A 55 -12.20 -12.81 -7.76
CA LEU A 55 -13.44 -13.08 -8.51
C LEU A 55 -13.53 -14.55 -8.96
N VAL A 56 -12.42 -15.11 -9.43
CA VAL A 56 -12.33 -16.55 -9.76
C VAL A 56 -12.59 -17.41 -8.52
N GLY A 57 -12.02 -17.05 -7.37
CA GLY A 57 -12.27 -17.73 -6.09
C GLY A 57 -13.74 -17.69 -5.68
N ILE A 58 -14.43 -16.56 -5.89
CA ILE A 58 -15.88 -16.45 -5.67
C ILE A 58 -16.64 -17.38 -6.61
N ALA A 59 -16.29 -17.42 -7.90
CA ALA A 59 -16.91 -18.36 -8.85
C ALA A 59 -16.68 -19.82 -8.42
N ILE A 60 -15.46 -20.15 -7.98
CA ILE A 60 -15.11 -21.48 -7.45
C ILE A 60 -15.94 -21.81 -6.20
N SER A 61 -16.23 -20.84 -5.34
CA SER A 61 -17.04 -21.06 -4.14
C SER A 61 -18.49 -21.50 -4.43
N LEU A 62 -18.99 -21.29 -5.65
CA LEU A 62 -20.36 -21.62 -6.08
C LEU A 62 -20.45 -22.96 -6.83
N ILE A 63 -19.32 -23.59 -7.16
CA ILE A 63 -19.27 -24.89 -7.84
C ILE A 63 -18.90 -26.00 -6.87
N GLY A 64 -19.29 -27.22 -7.20
CA GLY A 64 -19.00 -28.43 -6.43
C GLY A 64 -17.60 -28.94 -6.72
N LEU A 65 -16.58 -28.13 -6.40
CA LEU A 65 -15.19 -28.49 -6.66
C LEU A 65 -14.78 -29.67 -5.77
N THR A 66 -14.69 -30.86 -6.35
CA THR A 66 -14.16 -32.07 -5.70
C THR A 66 -12.78 -32.41 -6.27
N LEU A 67 -12.06 -33.34 -5.63
CA LEU A 67 -10.75 -33.81 -6.10
C LEU A 67 -10.75 -34.26 -7.57
N PHE A 68 -11.87 -34.77 -8.07
CA PHE A 68 -12.02 -35.20 -9.47
C PHE A 68 -12.08 -34.04 -10.46
N TYR A 69 -12.60 -32.88 -10.04
CA TYR A 69 -12.74 -31.69 -10.88
C TYR A 69 -11.62 -30.68 -10.68
N ILE A 70 -10.61 -30.96 -9.85
CA ILE A 70 -9.56 -29.97 -9.52
C ILE A 70 -8.70 -29.60 -10.73
N HIS A 71 -8.49 -30.55 -11.65
CA HIS A 71 -7.75 -30.32 -12.90
C HIS A 71 -8.61 -29.64 -13.98
N TYR A 72 -9.94 -29.77 -13.90
CA TYR A 72 -10.90 -29.21 -14.87
C TYR A 72 -12.08 -28.57 -14.14
N TRP A 73 -11.79 -27.54 -13.33
CA TRP A 73 -12.76 -26.91 -12.45
C TRP A 73 -13.93 -26.26 -13.19
N THR A 74 -13.75 -25.90 -14.46
CA THR A 74 -14.79 -25.36 -15.34
C THR A 74 -15.88 -26.39 -15.69
N GLN A 75 -15.64 -27.69 -15.49
CA GLN A 75 -16.63 -28.75 -15.68
C GLN A 75 -17.32 -29.20 -14.39
N ALA A 76 -16.95 -28.60 -13.25
CA ALA A 76 -17.59 -28.92 -11.99
C ALA A 76 -19.07 -28.48 -11.99
N PRO A 77 -19.98 -29.26 -11.39
CA PRO A 77 -21.40 -28.91 -11.34
C PRO A 77 -21.61 -27.61 -10.55
N PHE A 78 -22.47 -26.72 -11.07
CA PHE A 78 -22.88 -25.52 -10.35
C PHE A 78 -23.86 -25.89 -9.24
N ILE A 79 -23.40 -25.85 -7.99
CA ILE A 79 -24.20 -26.21 -6.79
C ILE A 79 -24.71 -24.96 -6.04
N GLY A 80 -24.38 -23.77 -6.53
CA GLY A 80 -24.79 -22.49 -5.97
C GLY A 80 -24.31 -22.33 -4.52
N LEU A 81 -25.23 -22.00 -3.61
CA LEU A 81 -24.91 -21.71 -2.21
C LEU A 81 -24.86 -22.95 -1.30
N GLN A 82 -24.85 -24.17 -1.85
CA GLN A 82 -24.82 -25.40 -1.05
C GLN A 82 -23.56 -25.50 -0.19
N ASN A 83 -22.39 -25.08 -0.71
CA ASN A 83 -21.14 -25.02 0.04
C ASN A 83 -21.27 -24.18 1.32
N TYR A 84 -21.94 -23.02 1.22
CA TYR A 84 -22.19 -22.14 2.36
C TYR A 84 -23.16 -22.75 3.36
N LYS A 85 -24.20 -23.47 2.91
CA LYS A 85 -25.13 -24.16 3.82
C LYS A 85 -24.45 -25.23 4.66
N VAL A 86 -23.53 -25.99 4.07
CA VAL A 86 -22.75 -27.01 4.79
C VAL A 86 -21.76 -26.36 5.77
N ALA A 87 -21.06 -25.33 5.31
CA ALA A 87 -20.08 -24.60 6.14
C ALA A 87 -20.74 -23.85 7.31
N LEU A 88 -21.90 -23.24 7.10
CA LEU A 88 -22.61 -22.45 8.10
C LEU A 88 -23.62 -23.28 8.91
N ASN A 89 -23.65 -24.61 8.75
CA ASN A 89 -24.48 -25.45 9.60
C ASN A 89 -23.77 -25.70 10.94
N LEU A 90 -24.06 -24.83 11.92
CA LEU A 90 -23.49 -24.89 13.29
C LEU A 90 -23.77 -26.21 14.01
N SER A 91 -24.84 -26.92 13.65
CA SER A 91 -25.19 -28.23 14.22
C SER A 91 -24.47 -29.40 13.54
N GLY A 92 -23.84 -29.18 12.39
CA GLY A 92 -23.01 -30.16 11.69
C GLY A 92 -21.55 -30.13 12.18
N ALA A 93 -20.85 -31.25 12.02
CA ALA A 93 -19.43 -31.37 12.39
C ALA A 93 -18.55 -30.28 11.73
N ALA A 94 -18.84 -29.94 10.47
CA ALA A 94 -18.11 -28.91 9.73
C ALA A 94 -18.32 -27.50 10.31
N GLY A 95 -19.56 -27.10 10.60
CA GLY A 95 -19.85 -25.76 11.15
C GLY A 95 -19.36 -25.58 12.58
N SER A 96 -19.44 -26.62 13.42
CA SER A 96 -18.87 -26.58 14.77
C SER A 96 -17.34 -26.43 14.75
N ALA A 97 -16.65 -27.12 13.84
CA ALA A 97 -15.20 -27.00 13.69
C ALA A 97 -14.82 -25.60 13.16
N LEU A 98 -15.60 -25.04 12.24
CA LEU A 98 -15.41 -23.68 11.73
C LEU A 98 -15.61 -22.64 12.82
N LEU A 99 -16.67 -22.73 13.62
CA LEU A 99 -16.89 -21.83 14.76
C LEU A 99 -15.75 -21.89 15.77
N HIS A 100 -15.32 -23.09 16.14
CA HIS A 100 -14.25 -23.27 17.10
C HIS A 100 -12.93 -22.65 16.60
N SER A 101 -12.58 -22.94 15.35
CA SER A 101 -11.38 -22.37 14.71
C SER A 101 -11.47 -20.85 14.60
N PHE A 102 -12.63 -20.34 14.19
CA PHE A 102 -12.90 -18.91 14.09
C PHE A 102 -12.74 -18.20 15.45
N LEU A 103 -13.33 -18.76 16.52
CA LEU A 103 -13.20 -18.20 17.87
C LEU A 103 -11.76 -18.20 18.36
N ILE A 104 -11.00 -19.27 18.10
CA ILE A 104 -9.57 -19.31 18.42
C ILE A 104 -8.82 -18.23 17.65
N THR A 105 -9.05 -18.09 16.34
CA THR A 105 -8.39 -17.05 15.53
C THR A 105 -8.73 -15.66 16.04
N VAL A 106 -10.00 -15.38 16.33
CA VAL A 106 -10.43 -14.07 16.86
C VAL A 106 -9.80 -13.80 18.22
N ALA A 107 -9.86 -14.75 19.16
CA ALA A 107 -9.25 -14.60 20.47
C ALA A 107 -7.73 -14.38 20.37
N TYR A 108 -7.05 -15.15 19.52
CA TYR A 108 -5.63 -14.99 19.23
C TYR A 108 -5.32 -13.62 18.64
N THR A 109 -6.04 -13.18 17.61
CA THR A 109 -5.85 -11.86 16.99
C THR A 109 -6.06 -10.75 18.00
N VAL A 110 -7.13 -10.79 18.80
CA VAL A 110 -7.38 -9.78 19.83
C VAL A 110 -6.24 -9.74 20.84
N LEU A 111 -5.82 -10.90 21.37
CA LEU A 111 -4.75 -10.98 22.37
C LEU A 111 -3.43 -10.47 21.81
N VAL A 112 -3.04 -10.92 20.61
CA VAL A 112 -1.77 -10.54 19.97
C VAL A 112 -1.77 -9.06 19.59
N VAL A 113 -2.84 -8.55 18.97
CA VAL A 113 -2.91 -7.14 18.55
C VAL A 113 -2.94 -6.23 19.77
N CYS A 114 -3.73 -6.54 20.80
CA CYS A 114 -3.76 -5.75 22.03
C CYS A 114 -2.39 -5.79 22.72
N GLY A 115 -1.78 -6.97 22.85
CA GLY A 115 -0.45 -7.13 23.44
C GLY A 115 0.63 -6.35 22.68
N ALA A 116 0.68 -6.50 21.36
CA ALA A 116 1.63 -5.78 20.50
C ALA A 116 1.40 -4.26 20.56
N TRP A 117 0.15 -3.80 20.60
CA TRP A 117 -0.17 -2.39 20.71
C TRP A 117 0.23 -1.81 22.05
N VAL A 118 -0.07 -2.49 23.17
CA VAL A 118 0.32 -2.05 24.52
C VAL A 118 1.84 -2.00 24.66
N LEU A 119 2.54 -3.06 24.24
CA LEU A 119 4.00 -3.11 24.28
C LEU A 119 4.63 -2.05 23.36
N GLY A 120 4.11 -1.89 22.14
CA GLY A 120 4.55 -0.88 21.18
C GLY A 120 4.34 0.54 21.70
N MET A 121 3.19 0.81 22.32
CA MET A 121 2.89 2.11 22.92
C MET A 121 3.79 2.38 24.14
N ALA A 122 3.96 1.40 25.02
CA ALA A 122 4.87 1.52 26.18
C ALA A 122 6.31 1.79 25.71
N ALA A 123 6.79 1.05 24.70
CA ALA A 123 8.10 1.26 24.10
C ALA A 123 8.19 2.64 23.42
N ALA A 124 7.15 3.13 22.77
CA ALA A 124 7.12 4.46 22.17
C ALA A 124 7.13 5.59 23.20
N LEU A 125 6.48 5.41 24.36
CA LEU A 125 6.48 6.38 25.46
C LEU A 125 7.83 6.43 26.18
N LEU A 126 8.43 5.27 26.49
CA LEU A 126 9.81 5.17 27.02
C LEU A 126 10.83 5.73 26.02
N LEU A 127 10.64 5.31 24.77
CA LEU A 127 10.94 6.01 23.53
C LEU A 127 11.17 7.50 23.65
N ASN A 128 10.07 8.20 23.94
CA ASN A 128 9.81 9.61 23.65
C ASN A 128 10.66 10.59 24.48
N GLY A 129 11.32 10.16 25.56
CA GLY A 129 12.23 11.01 26.34
C GLY A 129 13.61 11.24 25.68
N ASN A 130 14.30 12.30 26.07
CA ASN A 130 15.68 12.62 25.64
C ASN A 130 16.73 11.80 26.42
N PHE A 131 16.73 10.48 26.22
CA PHE A 131 17.70 9.57 26.86
C PHE A 131 18.93 9.28 25.96
N ARG A 132 20.13 9.26 26.56
CA ARG A 132 21.43 9.08 25.87
C ARG A 132 21.63 7.72 25.18
N GLY A 133 20.76 6.73 25.42
CA GLY A 133 20.81 5.39 24.79
C GLY A 133 19.64 5.04 23.86
N ARG A 134 18.79 6.00 23.46
CA ARG A 134 17.61 5.77 22.59
C ARG A 134 17.94 5.01 21.29
N ASN A 135 19.07 5.32 20.66
CA ASN A 135 19.46 4.71 19.39
C ASN A 135 19.72 3.20 19.52
N TRP A 136 20.31 2.75 20.63
CA TRP A 136 20.56 1.33 20.88
C TRP A 136 19.26 0.53 21.01
N PHE A 137 18.30 1.03 21.79
CA PHE A 137 16.98 0.41 21.92
C PHE A 137 16.25 0.35 20.57
N ARG A 138 16.28 1.44 19.79
CA ARG A 138 15.63 1.47 18.46
C ARG A 138 16.19 0.39 17.53
N THR A 139 17.51 0.23 17.48
CA THR A 139 18.16 -0.82 16.68
C THR A 139 17.76 -2.22 17.15
N LEU A 140 17.72 -2.47 18.47
CA LEU A 140 17.33 -3.76 19.01
C LEU A 140 15.90 -4.17 18.62
N PHE A 141 14.97 -3.22 18.54
CA PHE A 141 13.60 -3.46 18.05
C PHE A 141 13.51 -3.67 16.54
N LEU A 142 14.45 -3.14 15.76
CA LEU A 142 14.50 -3.29 14.29
C LEU A 142 15.11 -4.61 13.84
N ILE A 143 16.04 -5.17 14.61
CA ILE A 143 16.70 -6.45 14.30
C ILE A 143 15.69 -7.59 14.03
N PRO A 144 14.71 -7.88 14.90
CA PRO A 144 13.76 -8.98 14.65
C PRO A 144 12.90 -8.76 13.41
N PHE A 145 12.66 -7.51 12.99
CA PHE A 145 11.93 -7.21 11.76
C PHE A 145 12.75 -7.56 10.50
N ALA A 146 14.07 -7.45 10.56
CA ALA A 146 14.96 -7.78 9.45
C ALA A 146 15.30 -9.28 9.36
N MET A 147 15.06 -10.04 10.43
CA MET A 147 15.34 -11.47 10.49
C MET A 147 14.25 -12.26 9.74
N PRO A 148 14.59 -13.13 8.77
CA PRO A 148 13.62 -14.03 8.17
C PRO A 148 13.08 -15.00 9.23
N ALA A 149 11.75 -15.19 9.24
CA ALA A 149 11.05 -15.98 10.27
C ALA A 149 11.25 -17.51 10.14
N TYR A 150 12.08 -17.96 9.19
CA TYR A 150 12.34 -19.36 8.88
C TYR A 150 13.81 -19.68 9.19
N ILE A 151 14.05 -20.57 10.16
CA ILE A 151 15.33 -21.23 10.45
C ILE A 151 15.29 -22.67 9.99
#